data_AF-A0A9E3GRX6-F1
#
_entry.id   AF-A0A9E3GRX6-F1
#
_cell.length_a   1.000
_cell.length_b   1.000
_cell.length_c   1.000
_cell.angle_alpha   90.00
_cell.angle_beta   90.00
_cell.angle_gamma   90.00
#
_symmetry.space_group_name_H-M   'P 1'
#
loop_
_entity.id
_entity.type
_entity.pdbx_description
1 polymer ?
#
loop_
_entity_poly.entity_id
_entity_poly.type
_entity_poly.pdbx_seq_one_letter_code
_entity_poly.pdbx_strand_id
1 'polypeptide(L)'
;NNTDGKGAAYGYHENYLVPRDIPFPRLVRELTPFFVSRLLYVGAGRTGNEFGLDDVPFQQSQRADFFEVEVGLETTLKRPIVNTRDEPHADPERYRRLHVINGDATLCEVATFLKVGTTMIVLDLIEDDALPPPPRLREPVADFHRVSHDLTSRVALRTDDGTTITPLGIQWHYLEAAKRYWKDRDLDPVTADVLARWEAVLTTAEEDPRKLAGTVDWATKLDLLESYRDRHDLEWGDAKLEMVDLQYHDVRRDKGLYNRLAARGKVERLVAESEIQAAITDPPTDTRAYFRGTCLAKFRPQIVAAGWDSLIFDTGRDALQRVPMMDPARGTKEHVGDLLERVTTAAELLDAITG
;
A
#
# COMPACT_ATOMS: atom_id res chain seq x y z
N ASN A 1 -8.45 4.93 -7.76
CA ASN A 1 -7.50 5.41 -8.79
C ASN A 1 -6.60 6.50 -8.23
N ASN A 2 -5.73 7.05 -9.07
CA ASN A 2 -4.69 8.03 -8.74
C ASN A 2 -4.56 9.19 -9.73
N THR A 3 -5.34 9.19 -10.81
CA THR A 3 -5.33 10.25 -11.84
C THR A 3 -6.75 10.50 -12.33
N ASP A 4 -7.03 11.75 -12.72
CA ASP A 4 -8.28 12.13 -13.37
C ASP A 4 -8.24 12.04 -14.91
N GLY A 5 -7.08 11.63 -15.47
CA GLY A 5 -6.85 11.59 -16.92
C GLY A 5 -6.70 12.98 -17.56
N LYS A 6 -6.51 14.03 -16.75
CA LYS A 6 -6.42 15.44 -17.19
C LYS A 6 -5.17 16.12 -16.64
N GLY A 7 -4.14 15.33 -16.31
CA GLY A 7 -2.86 15.79 -15.80
C GLY A 7 -2.76 15.90 -14.27
N ALA A 8 -3.84 15.68 -13.51
CA ALA A 8 -3.78 15.67 -12.05
C ALA A 8 -3.46 14.27 -11.52
N ALA A 9 -2.56 14.20 -10.52
CA ALA A 9 -2.27 12.95 -9.79
C ALA A 9 -2.38 13.11 -8.27
N TYR A 10 -2.97 12.09 -7.65
CA TYR A 10 -3.19 11.96 -6.21
C TYR A 10 -2.71 10.60 -5.70
N GLY A 11 -2.35 10.55 -4.41
CA GLY A 11 -1.62 9.42 -3.83
C GLY A 11 -2.50 8.43 -3.06
N TYR A 12 -2.14 7.15 -3.15
CA TYR A 12 -2.41 6.15 -2.13
C TYR A 12 -1.10 5.95 -1.38
N HIS A 13 -1.09 6.16 -0.06
CA HIS A 13 0.15 6.11 0.72
C HIS A 13 0.14 4.94 1.69
N GLU A 14 1.20 4.14 1.66
CA GLU A 14 1.45 3.08 2.63
C GLU A 14 2.29 3.65 3.78
N ASN A 15 2.11 3.10 4.98
CA ASN A 15 2.77 3.56 6.18
C ASN A 15 3.25 2.37 6.99
N TYR A 16 4.56 2.27 7.19
CA TYR A 16 5.19 1.19 7.94
C TYR A 16 5.90 1.78 9.15
N LEU A 17 5.66 1.20 10.33
CA LEU A 17 6.44 1.52 11.52
C LEU A 17 7.78 0.79 11.39
N VAL A 18 8.89 1.52 11.47
CA VAL A 18 10.24 0.94 11.40
C VAL A 18 11.08 1.42 12.59
N PRO A 19 12.01 0.61 13.11
CA PRO A 19 12.97 1.02 14.13
C PRO A 19 13.77 2.27 13.72
N ARG A 20 14.01 3.16 14.69
CA ARG A 20 14.70 4.44 14.44
C ARG A 20 16.19 4.28 14.12
N ASP A 21 16.79 3.21 14.62
CA ASP A 21 18.21 2.89 14.51
C ASP A 21 18.63 2.42 13.10
N ILE A 22 17.68 1.98 12.28
CA ILE A 22 17.93 1.66 10.86
C ILE A 22 18.30 2.94 10.10
N PRO A 23 19.52 3.04 9.53
CA PRO A 23 19.92 4.24 8.80
C PRO A 23 19.06 4.44 7.55
N PHE A 24 18.47 5.62 7.39
CA PHE A 24 17.62 5.91 6.23
C PHE A 24 18.30 5.65 4.85
N PRO A 25 19.61 5.92 4.65
CA PRO A 25 20.28 5.58 3.39
C PRO A 25 20.29 4.08 3.08
N ARG A 26 20.22 3.22 4.11
CA ARG A 26 20.07 1.78 3.93
C ARG A 26 18.68 1.45 3.38
N LEU A 27 17.63 2.02 3.99
CA LEU A 27 16.25 1.87 3.51
C LEU A 27 16.12 2.29 2.04
N VAL A 28 16.71 3.43 1.66
CA VAL A 28 16.74 3.88 0.25
C VAL A 28 17.37 2.81 -0.64
N ARG A 29 18.60 2.40 -0.33
CA ARG A 29 19.35 1.41 -1.13
C ARG A 29 18.59 0.08 -1.28
N GLU A 30 17.97 -0.39 -0.21
CA GLU A 30 17.35 -1.71 -0.13
C GLU A 30 15.88 -1.72 -0.56
N LEU A 31 15.21 -0.58 -0.62
CA LEU A 31 13.81 -0.50 -1.06
C LEU A 31 13.65 0.02 -2.48
N THR A 32 14.55 0.87 -3.01
CA THR A 32 14.43 1.43 -4.37
C THR A 32 14.19 0.36 -5.44
N PRO A 33 15.03 -0.68 -5.61
CA PRO A 33 14.79 -1.70 -6.64
C PRO A 33 13.51 -2.51 -6.40
N PHE A 34 13.14 -2.78 -5.13
CA PHE A 34 11.89 -3.45 -4.79
C PHE A 34 10.67 -2.61 -5.21
N PHE A 35 10.68 -1.33 -4.86
CA PHE A 35 9.64 -0.36 -5.18
C PHE A 35 9.49 -0.12 -6.68
N VAL A 36 10.58 -0.12 -7.43
CA VAL A 36 10.54 -0.01 -8.90
C VAL A 36 9.89 -1.24 -9.53
N SER A 37 10.24 -2.44 -9.05
CA SER A 37 9.83 -3.69 -9.69
C SER A 37 8.49 -4.26 -9.23
N ARG A 38 7.99 -3.89 -8.04
CA ARG A 38 6.71 -4.39 -7.51
C ARG A 38 5.47 -3.89 -8.28
N LEU A 39 5.62 -2.96 -9.24
CA LEU A 39 4.51 -2.50 -10.11
C LEU A 39 3.75 -3.66 -10.77
N LEU A 40 4.45 -4.78 -11.01
CA LEU A 40 3.87 -6.03 -11.49
C LEU A 40 2.59 -6.42 -10.75
N TYR A 41 2.52 -6.22 -9.44
CA TYR A 41 1.36 -6.60 -8.63
C TYR A 41 0.77 -5.47 -7.79
N VAL A 42 1.39 -4.28 -7.78
CA VAL A 42 0.84 -3.09 -7.10
C VAL A 42 0.28 -2.04 -8.06
N GLY A 43 0.42 -2.24 -9.38
CA GLY A 43 -0.12 -1.37 -10.41
C GLY A 43 -1.62 -1.53 -10.62
N ALA A 44 -2.35 -0.43 -10.72
CA ALA A 44 -3.79 -0.38 -10.94
C ALA A 44 -4.21 -0.20 -12.40
N GLY A 45 -3.24 -0.08 -13.30
CA GLY A 45 -3.44 0.02 -14.74
C GLY A 45 -3.95 1.38 -15.18
N ARG A 46 -3.54 1.82 -16.37
CA ARG A 46 -3.99 3.09 -16.96
C ARG A 46 -3.90 3.04 -18.48
N THR A 47 -4.87 3.65 -19.17
CA THR A 47 -4.76 3.96 -20.60
C THR A 47 -3.91 5.19 -20.85
N GLY A 48 -3.06 5.15 -21.88
CA GLY A 48 -2.20 6.28 -22.25
C GLY A 48 -1.05 6.53 -21.27
N ASN A 49 -0.42 7.69 -21.42
CA ASN A 49 0.67 8.18 -20.60
C ASN A 49 0.46 9.63 -20.14
N GLU A 50 1.47 10.22 -19.50
CA GLU A 50 1.52 11.65 -19.20
C GLU A 50 2.80 12.33 -19.71
N PHE A 51 2.77 13.67 -19.66
CA PHE A 51 3.94 14.54 -19.76
C PHE A 51 4.83 14.39 -21.00
N GLY A 52 4.25 13.96 -22.12
CA GLY A 52 4.99 13.86 -23.39
C GLY A 52 6.00 12.71 -23.42
N LEU A 53 5.81 11.70 -22.57
CA LEU A 53 6.47 10.40 -22.71
C LEU A 53 6.02 9.70 -24.01
N ASP A 54 6.74 8.63 -24.39
CA ASP A 54 6.38 7.82 -25.56
C ASP A 54 4.97 7.24 -25.40
N ASP A 55 4.13 7.44 -26.42
CA ASP A 55 2.73 7.01 -26.39
C ASP A 55 2.64 5.50 -26.15
N VAL A 56 1.92 5.12 -25.10
CA VAL A 56 1.65 3.72 -24.76
C VAL A 56 0.14 3.50 -24.68
N PRO A 57 -0.39 2.46 -25.35
CA PRO A 57 -1.81 2.15 -25.28
C PRO A 57 -2.34 1.96 -23.85
N PHE A 58 -1.54 1.29 -23.03
CA PHE A 58 -1.84 0.96 -21.64
C PHE A 58 -0.54 0.73 -20.88
N GLN A 59 -0.53 1.08 -19.59
CA GLN A 59 0.59 0.91 -18.68
C GLN A 59 0.14 0.29 -17.35
N GLN A 60 1.06 -0.36 -16.63
CA GLN A 60 0.77 -1.07 -15.39
C GLN A 60 0.39 -0.13 -14.23
N SER A 61 1.00 1.07 -14.15
CA SER A 61 0.79 2.01 -13.05
C SER A 61 0.08 3.28 -13.47
N GLN A 62 -0.77 3.81 -12.60
CA GLN A 62 -1.35 5.14 -12.73
C GLN A 62 -0.40 6.25 -12.27
N ARG A 63 0.61 5.91 -11.47
CA ARG A 63 1.46 6.84 -10.74
C ARG A 63 2.85 6.99 -11.37
N ALA A 64 3.37 5.98 -12.04
CA ALA A 64 4.78 5.94 -12.48
C ALA A 64 5.24 7.22 -13.18
N ASP A 65 4.51 7.68 -14.19
CA ASP A 65 4.84 8.88 -14.98
C ASP A 65 4.94 10.18 -14.16
N PHE A 66 4.35 10.21 -12.97
CA PHE A 66 4.35 11.39 -12.09
C PHE A 66 5.56 11.46 -11.14
N PHE A 67 6.48 10.49 -11.21
CA PHE A 67 7.70 10.42 -10.40
C PHE A 67 8.89 10.98 -11.16
N GLU A 68 9.69 11.81 -10.48
CA GLU A 68 10.73 12.63 -11.12
C GLU A 68 12.10 12.50 -10.42
N VAL A 69 12.12 12.05 -9.16
CA VAL A 69 13.36 11.93 -8.37
C VAL A 69 13.40 10.60 -7.63
N GLU A 70 14.58 10.16 -7.21
CA GLU A 70 14.73 8.92 -6.45
C GLU A 70 14.32 9.10 -4.99
N VAL A 71 14.82 10.17 -4.35
CA VAL A 71 14.63 10.46 -2.91
C VAL A 71 14.23 11.91 -2.73
N GLY A 72 13.26 12.18 -1.85
CA GLY A 72 12.80 13.54 -1.60
C GLY A 72 11.66 13.64 -0.58
N LEU A 73 11.28 14.86 -0.21
CA LEU A 73 10.24 15.11 0.79
C LEU A 73 8.84 15.33 0.19
N GLU A 74 8.78 15.85 -1.02
CA GLU A 74 7.56 16.31 -1.66
C GLU A 74 6.61 15.16 -2.02
N THR A 75 5.30 15.44 -2.03
CA THR A 75 4.26 14.44 -2.39
C THR A 75 3.39 14.88 -3.57
N THR A 76 3.45 16.15 -3.96
CA THR A 76 2.60 16.76 -5.00
C THR A 76 3.38 17.23 -6.23
N LEU A 77 4.68 17.51 -6.09
CA LEU A 77 5.60 17.92 -7.16
C LEU A 77 6.92 17.15 -6.98
N LYS A 78 7.71 16.95 -8.04
CA LYS A 78 9.02 16.27 -7.96
C LYS A 78 8.96 14.99 -7.13
N ARG A 79 7.98 14.13 -7.44
CA ARG A 79 7.62 13.02 -6.55
C ARG A 79 8.78 12.02 -6.47
N PRO A 80 9.21 11.64 -5.26
CA PRO A 80 10.31 10.71 -5.05
C PRO A 80 9.84 9.26 -4.98
N ILE A 81 10.61 8.31 -5.52
CA ILE A 81 10.37 6.87 -5.31
C ILE A 81 10.36 6.54 -3.80
N VAL A 82 11.34 7.08 -3.06
CA VAL A 82 11.45 6.95 -1.60
C VAL A 82 11.21 8.32 -0.94
N ASN A 83 10.09 8.45 -0.23
CA ASN A 83 9.75 9.70 0.44
C ASN A 83 10.43 9.81 1.83
N THR A 84 10.96 10.99 2.14
CA THR A 84 11.75 11.26 3.35
C THR A 84 10.95 11.88 4.49
N ARG A 85 9.61 11.92 4.41
CA ARG A 85 8.78 12.51 5.47
C ARG A 85 9.02 11.77 6.79
N ASP A 86 9.27 12.54 7.85
CA ASP A 86 9.61 12.01 9.18
C ASP A 86 8.61 12.54 10.23
N GLU A 87 7.41 11.97 10.20
CA GLU A 87 6.32 12.25 11.14
C GLU A 87 5.83 10.92 11.72
N PRO A 88 6.51 10.36 12.74
CA PRO A 88 6.26 8.99 13.19
C PRO A 88 4.89 8.80 13.84
N HIS A 89 4.28 9.87 14.37
CA HIS A 89 3.10 9.81 15.25
C HIS A 89 3.28 8.81 16.38
N ALA A 90 4.50 8.57 16.81
CA ALA A 90 4.92 7.67 17.86
C ALA A 90 6.16 8.27 18.51
N ASP A 91 6.74 7.60 19.49
CA ASP A 91 8.03 8.00 20.06
C ASP A 91 9.12 8.09 18.95
N PRO A 92 9.63 9.30 18.63
CA PRO A 92 10.57 9.50 17.53
C PRO A 92 11.98 8.99 17.84
N GLU A 93 12.30 8.68 19.11
CA GLU A 93 13.58 8.07 19.49
C GLU A 93 13.58 6.57 19.20
N ARG A 94 12.40 5.94 19.23
CA ARG A 94 12.23 4.49 19.01
C ARG A 94 11.81 4.16 17.60
N TYR A 95 10.99 5.01 16.98
CA TYR A 95 10.31 4.69 15.74
C TYR A 95 10.45 5.76 14.66
N ARG A 96 10.37 5.31 13.40
CA ARG A 96 10.10 6.10 12.21
C ARG A 96 8.83 5.55 11.56
N ARG A 97 8.03 6.44 10.95
CA ARG A 97 6.99 6.04 10.00
C ARG A 97 7.57 6.14 8.60
N LEU A 98 7.91 5.01 7.99
CA LEU A 98 8.28 4.97 6.59
C LEU A 98 7.03 5.27 5.75
N HIS A 99 7.05 6.43 5.09
CA HIS A 99 5.97 6.93 4.28
C HIS A 99 6.24 6.59 2.82
N VAL A 100 5.41 5.73 2.22
CA VAL A 100 5.60 5.24 0.85
C VAL A 100 4.48 5.76 -0.04
N ILE A 101 4.81 6.32 -1.20
CA ILE A 101 3.86 7.08 -2.04
C ILE A 101 3.76 6.58 -3.48
N ASN A 102 4.50 5.53 -3.82
CA ASN A 102 4.73 5.06 -5.19
C ASN A 102 3.80 3.93 -5.65
N GLY A 103 3.02 3.34 -4.74
CA GLY A 103 1.97 2.37 -5.08
C GLY A 103 0.70 3.05 -5.58
N ASP A 104 -0.07 2.33 -6.40
CA ASP A 104 -1.39 2.77 -6.83
C ASP A 104 -2.46 2.42 -5.77
N ALA A 105 -3.61 3.09 -5.87
CA ALA A 105 -4.85 2.68 -5.22
C ALA A 105 -5.40 1.44 -5.94
N THR A 106 -5.29 0.29 -5.29
CA THR A 106 -5.71 -1.03 -5.77
C THR A 106 -7.13 -1.35 -5.31
N LEU A 107 -7.89 -2.10 -6.13
CA LEU A 107 -9.20 -2.64 -5.76
C LEU A 107 -9.15 -4.15 -5.56
N CYS A 108 -8.32 -4.87 -6.32
CA CYS A 108 -8.06 -6.28 -6.08
C CYS A 108 -7.50 -6.48 -4.67
N GLU A 109 -8.16 -7.33 -3.88
CA GLU A 109 -7.76 -7.57 -2.49
C GLU A 109 -6.40 -8.25 -2.42
N VAL A 110 -6.10 -9.18 -3.35
CA VAL A 110 -4.78 -9.80 -3.49
C VAL A 110 -3.68 -8.77 -3.80
N ALA A 111 -3.92 -7.81 -4.70
CA ALA A 111 -2.95 -6.75 -4.99
C ALA A 111 -2.67 -5.87 -3.74
N THR A 112 -3.71 -5.53 -2.98
CA THR A 112 -3.57 -4.77 -1.73
C THR A 112 -2.80 -5.57 -0.67
N PHE A 113 -3.13 -6.86 -0.52
CA PHE A 113 -2.51 -7.77 0.42
C PHE A 113 -1.02 -7.97 0.11
N LEU A 114 -0.67 -8.22 -1.16
CA LEU A 114 0.72 -8.34 -1.59
C LEU A 114 1.47 -7.01 -1.45
N LYS A 115 0.87 -5.87 -1.82
CA LYS A 115 1.49 -4.55 -1.66
C LYS A 115 1.97 -4.31 -0.23
N VAL A 116 1.12 -4.59 0.75
CA VAL A 116 1.45 -4.39 2.17
C VAL A 116 2.34 -5.52 2.69
N GLY A 117 1.93 -6.78 2.51
CA GLY A 117 2.60 -7.94 3.08
C GLY A 117 4.02 -8.14 2.55
N THR A 118 4.25 -8.01 1.24
CA THR A 118 5.60 -8.17 0.67
C THR A 118 6.54 -7.06 1.15
N THR A 119 6.02 -5.84 1.32
CA THR A 119 6.82 -4.73 1.86
C THR A 119 7.16 -4.96 3.33
N MET A 120 6.24 -5.46 4.15
CA MET A 120 6.52 -5.82 5.53
C MET A 120 7.62 -6.89 5.63
N ILE A 121 7.52 -7.95 4.84
CA ILE A 121 8.54 -9.00 4.79
C ILE A 121 9.90 -8.45 4.36
N VAL A 122 9.94 -7.56 3.35
CA VAL A 122 11.19 -6.93 2.93
C VAL A 122 11.75 -6.03 4.03
N LEU A 123 10.90 -5.33 4.78
CA LEU A 123 11.34 -4.57 5.94
C LEU A 123 11.93 -5.51 7.00
N ASP A 124 11.27 -6.61 7.37
CA ASP A 124 11.81 -7.59 8.33
C ASP A 124 13.22 -8.06 7.93
N LEU A 125 13.44 -8.36 6.65
CA LEU A 125 14.77 -8.72 6.13
C LEU A 125 15.81 -7.61 6.32
N ILE A 126 15.42 -6.35 6.20
CA ILE A 126 16.27 -5.18 6.40
C ILE A 126 16.55 -4.97 7.89
N GLU A 127 15.54 -5.11 8.74
CA GLU A 127 15.67 -4.94 10.21
C GLU A 127 16.64 -5.98 10.79
N ASP A 128 16.56 -7.23 10.33
CA ASP A 128 17.36 -8.36 10.83
C ASP A 128 18.70 -8.57 10.08
N ASP A 129 19.14 -7.64 9.23
CA ASP A 129 20.37 -7.78 8.43
C ASP A 129 20.40 -9.04 7.53
N ALA A 130 19.23 -9.55 7.13
CA ALA A 130 19.09 -10.80 6.40
C ALA A 130 18.91 -10.65 4.88
N LEU A 131 18.66 -9.45 4.38
CA LEU A 131 18.52 -9.18 2.95
C LEU A 131 19.89 -9.26 2.24
N PRO A 132 20.09 -10.18 1.27
CA PRO A 132 21.27 -10.13 0.40
C PRO A 132 21.29 -8.83 -0.41
N PRO A 133 22.47 -8.23 -0.67
CA PRO A 133 22.56 -6.95 -1.39
C PRO A 133 21.73 -6.96 -2.68
N PRO A 134 20.70 -6.09 -2.79
CA PRO A 134 19.88 -6.07 -3.99
C PRO A 134 20.61 -5.39 -5.16
N PRO A 135 20.16 -5.65 -6.40
CA PRO A 135 20.69 -4.98 -7.58
C PRO A 135 20.48 -3.47 -7.46
N ARG A 136 21.53 -2.69 -7.76
CA ARG A 136 21.46 -1.22 -7.73
C ARG A 136 21.13 -0.71 -9.13
N LEU A 137 19.92 -0.17 -9.27
CA LEU A 137 19.45 0.41 -10.52
C LEU A 137 20.18 1.72 -10.82
N ARG A 138 20.66 1.87 -12.05
CA ARG A 138 21.42 3.05 -12.47
C ARG A 138 20.53 4.28 -12.67
N GLU A 139 19.29 4.08 -13.10
CA GLU A 139 18.35 5.16 -13.41
C GLU A 139 16.96 4.86 -12.81
N PRO A 140 16.80 4.77 -11.48
CA PRO A 140 15.58 4.24 -10.85
C PRO A 140 14.28 4.90 -11.32
N VAL A 141 14.28 6.21 -11.57
CA VAL A 141 13.09 6.95 -12.04
C VAL A 141 12.72 6.56 -13.47
N ALA A 142 13.68 6.56 -14.39
CA ALA A 142 13.45 6.15 -15.76
C ALA A 142 13.12 4.66 -15.84
N ASP A 143 13.72 3.84 -14.98
CA ASP A 143 13.37 2.42 -14.83
C ASP A 143 11.93 2.27 -14.36
N PHE A 144 11.46 3.08 -13.40
CA PHE A 144 10.07 3.04 -12.94
C PHE A 144 9.05 3.31 -14.06
N HIS A 145 9.32 4.29 -14.93
CA HIS A 145 8.51 4.54 -16.13
C HIS A 145 8.56 3.36 -17.10
N ARG A 146 9.78 2.86 -17.39
CA ARG A 146 10.00 1.70 -18.28
C ARG A 146 9.26 0.44 -17.79
N VAL A 147 9.26 0.18 -16.49
CA VAL A 147 8.51 -0.95 -15.89
C VAL A 147 7.01 -0.77 -16.06
N SER A 148 6.49 0.45 -15.85
CA SER A 148 5.06 0.71 -16.05
C SER A 148 4.63 0.48 -17.50
N HIS A 149 5.45 0.92 -18.46
CA HIS A 149 5.14 0.84 -19.89
C HIS A 149 5.31 -0.58 -20.48
N ASP A 150 6.08 -1.44 -19.83
CA ASP A 150 6.27 -2.82 -20.27
C ASP A 150 5.30 -3.79 -19.61
N LEU A 151 4.21 -4.15 -20.30
CA LEU A 151 3.22 -5.11 -19.82
C LEU A 151 3.74 -6.56 -19.73
N THR A 152 4.95 -6.84 -20.23
CA THR A 152 5.56 -8.18 -20.15
C THR A 152 6.40 -8.38 -18.90
N SER A 153 6.75 -7.29 -18.19
CA SER A 153 7.67 -7.30 -17.03
C SER A 153 9.06 -7.90 -17.31
N ARG A 154 9.53 -7.77 -18.56
CA ARG A 154 10.81 -8.29 -19.05
C ARG A 154 11.77 -7.21 -19.52
N VAL A 155 11.41 -5.93 -19.40
CA VAL A 155 12.28 -4.80 -19.73
C VAL A 155 13.61 -4.93 -18.99
N ALA A 156 14.71 -4.78 -19.74
CA ALA A 156 16.05 -4.88 -19.17
C ALA A 156 16.43 -3.57 -18.49
N LEU A 157 16.56 -3.61 -17.16
CA LEU A 157 16.99 -2.48 -16.33
C LEU A 157 18.50 -2.55 -16.12
N ARG A 158 19.19 -1.42 -16.27
CA ARG A 158 20.65 -1.35 -16.12
C ARG A 158 21.02 -1.17 -14.67
N THR A 159 22.01 -1.93 -14.22
CA THR A 159 22.56 -1.81 -12.86
C THR A 159 23.88 -1.05 -12.85
N ASP A 160 24.30 -0.57 -11.68
CA ASP A 160 25.55 0.18 -11.48
C ASP A 160 26.81 -0.64 -11.81
N ASP A 161 26.73 -1.97 -11.69
CA ASP A 161 27.82 -2.90 -12.05
C ASP A 161 27.91 -3.19 -13.56
N GLY A 162 27.05 -2.55 -14.37
CA GLY A 162 27.03 -2.70 -15.82
C GLY A 162 26.26 -3.92 -16.33
N THR A 163 25.67 -4.72 -15.44
CA THR A 163 24.78 -5.82 -15.82
C THR A 163 23.36 -5.34 -16.10
N THR A 164 22.46 -6.27 -16.41
CA THR A 164 21.03 -5.98 -16.60
C THR A 164 20.17 -6.97 -15.84
N ILE A 165 19.06 -6.50 -15.29
CA ILE A 165 18.08 -7.33 -14.60
C ILE A 165 16.65 -6.94 -15.01
N THR A 166 15.72 -7.90 -14.99
CA THR A 166 14.29 -7.62 -15.24
C THR A 166 13.57 -7.28 -13.93
N PRO A 167 12.42 -6.59 -13.97
CA PRO A 167 11.57 -6.38 -12.79
C PRO A 167 11.23 -7.70 -12.09
N LEU A 168 10.90 -8.72 -12.89
CA LEU A 168 10.59 -10.06 -12.38
C LEU A 168 11.79 -10.71 -11.68
N GLY A 169 13.00 -10.56 -12.24
CA GLY A 169 14.24 -11.04 -11.61
C GLY A 169 14.55 -10.33 -10.29
N ILE A 170 14.27 -9.02 -10.19
CA ILE A 170 14.39 -8.28 -8.93
C ILE A 170 13.40 -8.87 -7.90
N GLN A 171 12.14 -9.09 -8.28
CA GLN A 171 11.13 -9.62 -7.37
C GLN A 171 11.46 -11.03 -6.87
N TRP A 172 11.98 -11.90 -7.74
CA TRP A 172 12.47 -13.22 -7.34
C TRP A 172 13.64 -13.13 -6.34
N HIS A 173 14.59 -12.21 -6.52
CA HIS A 173 15.67 -11.98 -5.56
C HIS A 173 15.15 -11.71 -4.14
N TYR A 174 14.11 -10.86 -4.02
CA TYR A 174 13.49 -10.57 -2.72
C TYR A 174 12.72 -11.77 -2.16
N LEU A 175 11.91 -12.44 -2.99
CA LEU A 175 11.13 -13.60 -2.54
C LEU A 175 12.04 -14.76 -2.08
N GLU A 176 13.13 -15.02 -2.78
CA GLU A 176 14.11 -16.05 -2.40
C GLU A 176 14.78 -15.72 -1.06
N ALA A 177 15.13 -14.45 -0.84
CA ALA A 177 15.66 -13.98 0.43
C ALA A 177 14.63 -14.16 1.56
N ALA A 178 13.37 -13.80 1.31
CA ALA A 178 12.27 -13.97 2.26
C ALA A 178 12.03 -15.44 2.63
N LYS A 179 11.97 -16.33 1.63
CA LYS A 179 11.82 -17.77 1.86
C LYS A 179 12.97 -18.36 2.66
N ARG A 180 14.20 -17.92 2.39
CA ARG A 180 15.38 -18.34 3.16
C ARG A 180 15.29 -17.85 4.61
N TYR A 181 14.86 -16.61 4.82
CA TYR A 181 14.69 -16.01 6.13
C TYR A 181 13.69 -16.77 7.01
N TRP A 182 12.58 -17.23 6.43
CA TRP A 182 11.53 -17.95 7.16
C TRP A 182 11.72 -19.46 7.27
N LYS A 183 12.71 -20.05 6.58
CA LYS A 183 12.89 -21.51 6.52
C LYS A 183 12.98 -22.19 7.89
N ASP A 184 13.67 -21.57 8.84
CA ASP A 184 13.94 -22.12 10.18
C ASP A 184 13.33 -21.24 11.31
N ARG A 185 12.37 -20.37 10.96
CA ARG A 185 11.66 -19.49 11.89
C ARG A 185 10.19 -19.93 12.01
N ASP A 186 9.54 -19.52 13.10
CA ASP A 186 8.09 -19.66 13.20
C ASP A 186 7.43 -18.74 12.17
N LEU A 187 6.56 -19.30 11.33
CA LEU A 187 5.95 -18.61 10.21
C LEU A 187 4.45 -18.56 10.47
N ASP A 188 3.93 -17.38 10.80
CA ASP A 188 2.51 -17.23 11.03
C ASP A 188 1.71 -17.44 9.74
N PRO A 189 0.42 -17.81 9.83
CA PRO A 189 -0.39 -18.14 8.66
C PRO A 189 -0.54 -16.99 7.65
N VAL A 190 -0.52 -15.72 8.10
CA VAL A 190 -0.67 -14.56 7.21
C VAL A 190 0.61 -14.38 6.41
N THR A 191 1.78 -14.41 7.06
CA THR A 191 3.07 -14.33 6.37
C THR A 191 3.27 -15.50 5.41
N ALA A 192 2.83 -16.71 5.79
CA ALA A 192 2.83 -17.88 4.90
C ALA A 192 1.99 -17.64 3.64
N ASP A 193 0.79 -17.07 3.78
CA ASP A 193 -0.09 -16.77 2.65
C ASP A 193 0.49 -15.67 1.75
N VAL A 194 1.10 -14.63 2.32
CA VAL A 194 1.81 -13.59 1.55
C VAL A 194 2.91 -14.21 0.70
N LEU A 195 3.77 -15.07 1.28
CA LEU A 195 4.87 -15.72 0.54
C LEU A 195 4.36 -16.62 -0.58
N ALA A 196 3.32 -17.41 -0.31
CA ALA A 196 2.72 -18.32 -1.29
C ALA A 196 2.09 -17.55 -2.45
N ARG A 197 1.34 -16.47 -2.16
CA ARG A 197 0.72 -15.62 -3.18
C ARG A 197 1.74 -14.83 -3.98
N TRP A 198 2.80 -14.33 -3.32
CA TRP A 198 3.87 -13.63 -4.00
C TRP A 198 4.53 -14.57 -5.02
N GLU A 199 4.90 -15.78 -4.61
CA GLU A 199 5.43 -16.80 -5.53
C GLU A 199 4.46 -17.12 -6.68
N ALA A 200 3.17 -17.33 -6.38
CA ALA A 200 2.17 -17.66 -7.39
C ALA A 200 2.03 -16.56 -8.44
N VAL A 201 2.06 -15.29 -8.01
CA VAL A 201 2.00 -14.13 -8.91
C VAL A 201 3.27 -14.02 -9.76
N LEU A 202 4.45 -14.19 -9.18
CA LEU A 202 5.71 -14.16 -9.96
C LEU A 202 5.77 -15.31 -10.97
N THR A 203 5.43 -16.54 -10.55
CA THR A 203 5.36 -17.72 -11.42
C THR A 203 4.37 -17.51 -12.57
N THR A 204 3.19 -16.96 -12.29
CA THR A 204 2.20 -16.66 -13.35
C THR A 204 2.73 -15.60 -14.31
N ALA A 205 3.42 -14.58 -13.80
CA ALA A 205 4.03 -13.53 -14.60
C ALA A 205 5.20 -14.03 -15.47
N GLU A 206 5.90 -15.09 -15.06
CA GLU A 206 6.93 -15.73 -15.89
C GLU A 206 6.34 -16.39 -17.14
N GLU A 207 5.11 -16.88 -17.07
CA GLU A 207 4.40 -17.40 -18.24
C GLU A 207 3.79 -16.26 -19.06
N ASP A 208 2.88 -15.52 -18.45
CA ASP A 208 2.17 -14.38 -19.06
C ASP A 208 1.54 -13.52 -17.95
N PRO A 209 2.04 -12.30 -17.70
CA PRO A 209 1.49 -11.41 -16.67
C PRO A 209 0.00 -11.07 -16.88
N ARG A 210 -0.55 -11.18 -18.09
CA ARG A 210 -1.98 -10.95 -18.34
C ARG A 210 -2.87 -11.98 -17.64
N LYS A 211 -2.36 -13.18 -17.37
CA LYS A 211 -3.08 -14.23 -16.63
C LYS A 211 -3.33 -13.88 -15.15
N LEU A 212 -2.75 -12.78 -14.67
CA LEU A 212 -3.06 -12.23 -13.34
C LEU A 212 -4.43 -11.54 -13.26
N ALA A 213 -5.18 -11.46 -14.37
CA ALA A 213 -6.56 -10.99 -14.36
C ALA A 213 -7.41 -11.74 -13.31
N GLY A 214 -8.15 -11.00 -12.49
CA GLY A 214 -8.86 -11.52 -11.32
C GLY A 214 -8.11 -11.38 -10.00
N THR A 215 -6.78 -11.19 -10.03
CA THR A 215 -5.92 -11.10 -8.83
C THR A 215 -5.15 -9.78 -8.74
N VAL A 216 -4.74 -9.23 -9.88
CA VAL A 216 -4.03 -7.94 -9.97
C VAL A 216 -4.83 -6.94 -10.80
N ASP A 217 -4.92 -5.70 -10.31
CA ASP A 217 -5.77 -4.65 -10.90
C ASP A 217 -5.44 -4.34 -12.36
N TRP A 218 -4.17 -4.06 -12.70
CA TRP A 218 -3.82 -3.66 -14.07
C TRP A 218 -4.16 -4.76 -15.09
N ALA A 219 -3.88 -6.03 -14.78
CA ALA A 219 -4.18 -7.15 -15.66
C ALA A 219 -5.70 -7.37 -15.79
N THR A 220 -6.43 -7.26 -14.68
CA THR A 220 -7.90 -7.34 -14.65
C THR A 220 -8.54 -6.23 -15.48
N LYS A 221 -8.02 -5.01 -15.36
CA LYS A 221 -8.51 -3.86 -16.09
C LYS A 221 -8.15 -3.95 -17.58
N LEU A 222 -6.95 -4.42 -17.91
CA LEU A 222 -6.52 -4.63 -19.29
C LEU A 222 -7.45 -5.63 -20.00
N ASP A 223 -7.72 -6.78 -19.39
CA ASP A 223 -8.66 -7.80 -19.92
C ASP A 223 -10.06 -7.20 -20.17
N LEU A 224 -10.54 -6.37 -19.23
CA LEU A 224 -11.80 -5.65 -19.39
C LEU A 224 -11.76 -4.66 -20.57
N LEU A 225 -10.70 -3.86 -20.70
CA LEU A 225 -10.54 -2.87 -21.75
C LEU A 225 -10.43 -3.53 -23.13
N GLU A 226 -9.59 -4.57 -23.27
CA GLU A 226 -9.46 -5.35 -24.50
C GLU A 226 -10.81 -5.98 -24.89
N SER A 227 -11.53 -6.56 -23.93
CA SER A 227 -12.89 -7.05 -24.16
C SER A 227 -13.87 -5.96 -24.65
N TYR A 228 -13.71 -4.70 -24.23
CA TYR A 228 -14.51 -3.59 -24.72
C TYR A 228 -14.09 -3.15 -26.13
N ARG A 229 -12.79 -3.15 -26.40
CA ARG A 229 -12.23 -2.88 -27.73
C ARG A 229 -12.76 -3.85 -28.76
N ASP A 230 -12.64 -5.14 -28.50
CA ASP A 230 -13.06 -6.19 -29.44
C ASP A 230 -14.58 -6.17 -29.69
N ARG A 231 -15.38 -5.94 -28.65
CA ARG A 231 -16.85 -5.91 -28.77
C ARG A 231 -17.40 -4.68 -29.51
N HIS A 232 -16.67 -3.58 -29.48
CA HIS A 232 -17.14 -2.29 -29.98
C HIS A 232 -16.27 -1.71 -31.09
N ASP A 233 -15.26 -2.46 -31.56
CA ASP A 233 -14.31 -2.05 -32.59
C ASP A 233 -13.63 -0.72 -32.24
N LEU A 234 -13.08 -0.65 -31.01
CA LEU A 234 -12.45 0.58 -30.49
C LEU A 234 -10.93 0.50 -30.56
N GLU A 235 -10.34 1.59 -31.05
CA GLU A 235 -8.91 1.81 -30.97
C GLU A 235 -8.48 2.30 -29.58
N TRP A 236 -7.22 2.08 -29.24
CA TRP A 236 -6.63 2.75 -28.07
C TRP A 236 -6.65 4.27 -28.27
N GLY A 237 -6.93 5.02 -27.20
CA GLY A 237 -7.17 6.46 -27.25
C GLY A 237 -8.64 6.86 -27.50
N ASP A 238 -9.55 5.91 -27.72
CA ASP A 238 -10.98 6.22 -27.74
C ASP A 238 -11.47 6.67 -26.35
N ALA A 239 -12.19 7.80 -26.29
CA ALA A 239 -12.71 8.38 -25.05
C ALA A 239 -13.60 7.40 -24.23
N LYS A 240 -14.20 6.40 -24.88
CA LYS A 240 -14.95 5.35 -24.21
C LYS A 240 -14.05 4.43 -23.38
N LEU A 241 -12.82 4.15 -23.82
CA LEU A 241 -11.86 3.36 -23.06
C LEU A 241 -11.32 4.13 -21.86
N GLU A 242 -11.05 5.43 -22.02
CA GLU A 242 -10.69 6.32 -20.89
C GLU A 242 -11.79 6.34 -19.82
N MET A 243 -13.05 6.39 -20.25
CA MET A 243 -14.20 6.29 -19.36
C MET A 243 -14.29 4.92 -18.67
N VAL A 244 -13.97 3.82 -19.35
CA VAL A 244 -13.94 2.46 -18.75
C VAL A 244 -12.80 2.35 -17.73
N ASP A 245 -11.62 2.89 -18.03
CA ASP A 245 -10.48 2.97 -17.11
C ASP A 245 -10.89 3.67 -15.80
N LEU A 246 -11.53 4.85 -15.91
CA LEU A 246 -12.03 5.58 -14.74
C LEU A 246 -13.16 4.82 -14.01
N GLN A 247 -14.12 4.26 -14.74
CA GLN A 247 -15.26 3.54 -14.16
C GLN A 247 -14.88 2.22 -13.46
N TYR A 248 -13.73 1.63 -13.80
CA TYR A 248 -13.17 0.51 -13.03
C TYR A 248 -13.04 0.87 -11.55
N HIS A 249 -12.69 2.13 -11.27
CA HIS A 249 -12.39 2.66 -9.95
C HIS A 249 -13.58 3.29 -9.21
N ASP A 250 -14.79 3.23 -9.77
CA ASP A 250 -15.97 3.81 -9.12
C ASP A 250 -16.38 3.00 -7.87
N VAL A 251 -16.44 3.67 -6.73
CA VAL A 251 -16.70 3.06 -5.41
C VAL A 251 -18.15 2.57 -5.24
N ARG A 252 -19.08 3.03 -6.08
CA ARG A 252 -20.48 2.60 -6.00
C ARG A 252 -20.60 1.13 -6.41
N ARG A 253 -21.16 0.30 -5.53
CA ARG A 253 -21.26 -1.16 -5.72
C ARG A 253 -22.01 -1.56 -7.00
N ASP A 254 -22.99 -0.77 -7.44
CA ASP A 254 -23.79 -1.04 -8.64
C ASP A 254 -23.22 -0.42 -9.93
N LYS A 255 -22.23 0.49 -9.83
CA LYS A 255 -21.63 1.21 -10.98
C LYS A 255 -20.21 0.77 -11.29
N GLY A 256 -19.36 0.62 -10.27
CA GLY A 256 -17.95 0.30 -10.44
C GLY A 256 -17.72 -1.00 -11.16
N LEU A 257 -16.92 -0.97 -12.23
CA LEU A 257 -16.71 -2.17 -13.05
C LEU A 257 -15.99 -3.27 -12.26
N TYR A 258 -15.03 -2.92 -11.40
CA TYR A 258 -14.46 -3.87 -10.43
C TYR A 258 -15.52 -4.50 -9.53
N ASN A 259 -16.39 -3.69 -8.90
CA ASN A 259 -17.45 -4.18 -8.03
C ASN A 259 -18.40 -5.14 -8.76
N ARG A 260 -18.70 -4.87 -10.05
CA ARG A 260 -19.51 -5.77 -10.89
C ARG A 260 -18.79 -7.07 -11.25
N LEU A 261 -17.47 -7.04 -11.42
CA LEU A 261 -16.66 -8.26 -11.58
C LEU A 261 -16.65 -9.08 -10.29
N ALA A 262 -16.47 -8.44 -9.13
CA ALA A 262 -16.52 -9.08 -7.82
C ALA A 262 -17.87 -9.74 -7.55
N ALA A 263 -18.98 -9.06 -7.83
CA ALA A 263 -20.33 -9.61 -7.69
C ALA A 263 -20.60 -10.84 -8.59
N ARG A 264 -19.79 -11.04 -9.63
CA ARG A 264 -19.87 -12.19 -10.55
C ARG A 264 -18.81 -13.26 -10.28
N GLY A 265 -18.03 -13.14 -9.20
CA GLY A 265 -16.95 -14.06 -8.86
C GLY A 265 -15.80 -14.06 -9.88
N LYS A 266 -15.56 -12.92 -10.55
CA LYS A 266 -14.48 -12.77 -11.55
C LYS A 266 -13.19 -12.18 -10.98
N VAL A 267 -13.21 -11.79 -9.71
CA VAL A 267 -12.02 -11.40 -8.96
C VAL A 267 -11.98 -12.18 -7.66
N GLU A 268 -10.79 -12.48 -7.18
CA GLU A 268 -10.56 -13.14 -5.90
C GLU A 268 -10.84 -12.16 -4.74
N ARG A 269 -11.50 -12.66 -3.70
CA ARG A 269 -11.78 -11.95 -2.45
C ARG A 269 -11.06 -12.67 -1.32
N LEU A 270 -10.34 -11.93 -0.48
CA LEU A 270 -9.61 -12.40 0.70
C LEU A 270 -10.43 -12.25 1.98
N VAL A 271 -11.30 -11.25 2.05
CA VAL A 271 -12.14 -10.99 3.22
C VAL A 271 -13.62 -11.06 2.88
N ALA A 272 -14.43 -11.49 3.85
CA ALA A 272 -15.87 -11.50 3.71
C ALA A 272 -16.44 -10.07 3.76
N GLU A 273 -17.55 -9.84 3.05
CA GLU A 273 -18.21 -8.52 3.07
C GLU A 273 -18.65 -8.14 4.48
N SER A 274 -19.04 -9.10 5.32
CA SER A 274 -19.39 -8.85 6.73
C SER A 274 -18.23 -8.29 7.55
N GLU A 275 -17.00 -8.72 7.28
CA GLU A 275 -15.80 -8.20 7.97
C GLU A 275 -15.52 -6.76 7.54
N ILE A 276 -15.68 -6.46 6.25
CA ILE A 276 -15.58 -5.09 5.73
C ILE A 276 -16.63 -4.18 6.37
N GLN A 277 -17.88 -4.63 6.47
CA GLN A 277 -18.95 -3.84 7.07
C GLN A 277 -18.70 -3.58 8.57
N ALA A 278 -18.20 -4.57 9.32
CA ALA A 278 -17.83 -4.39 10.72
C ALA A 278 -16.70 -3.34 10.87
N ALA A 279 -15.68 -3.39 10.01
CA ALA A 279 -14.55 -2.46 10.03
C ALA A 279 -14.93 -0.99 9.72
N ILE A 280 -16.15 -0.69 9.27
CA ILE A 280 -16.64 0.68 9.12
C ILE A 280 -16.82 1.36 10.48
N THR A 281 -17.26 0.62 11.49
CA THR A 281 -17.55 1.16 12.83
C THR A 281 -16.56 0.68 13.88
N ASP A 282 -15.98 -0.49 13.69
CA ASP A 282 -15.21 -1.17 14.72
C ASP A 282 -13.70 -1.01 14.43
N PRO A 283 -12.93 -0.41 15.36
CA PRO A 283 -11.49 -0.28 15.18
C PRO A 283 -10.79 -1.65 15.34
N PRO A 284 -9.58 -1.82 14.75
CA PRO A 284 -8.77 -3.00 15.02
C PRO A 284 -8.43 -3.08 16.50
N THR A 285 -8.46 -4.30 17.05
CA THR A 285 -8.41 -4.57 18.49
C THR A 285 -7.02 -4.63 19.07
N ASP A 286 -5.98 -4.68 18.25
CA ASP A 286 -4.59 -4.99 18.58
C ASP A 286 -3.66 -3.78 18.42
N THR A 287 -4.22 -2.58 18.20
CA THR A 287 -3.46 -1.32 18.16
C THR A 287 -4.14 -0.25 19.01
N ARG A 288 -3.45 0.87 19.22
CA ARG A 288 -4.02 2.07 19.86
C ARG A 288 -5.29 2.62 19.17
N ALA A 289 -5.57 2.20 17.93
CA ALA A 289 -6.81 2.57 17.25
C ALA A 289 -8.04 2.02 17.99
N TYR A 290 -7.91 0.90 18.71
CA TYR A 290 -8.97 0.39 19.58
C TYR A 290 -9.38 1.45 20.61
N PHE A 291 -8.44 1.88 21.46
CA PHE A 291 -8.69 2.95 22.43
C PHE A 291 -9.28 4.20 21.77
N ARG A 292 -8.73 4.65 20.63
CA ARG A 292 -9.23 5.83 19.92
C ARG A 292 -10.68 5.67 19.48
N GLY A 293 -10.99 4.59 18.76
CA GLY A 293 -12.30 4.34 18.18
C GLY A 293 -13.36 4.11 19.26
N THR A 294 -13.04 3.32 20.28
CA THR A 294 -13.95 3.07 21.40
C THR A 294 -14.23 4.32 22.21
N CYS A 295 -13.22 5.17 22.48
CA CYS A 295 -13.44 6.45 23.15
C CYS A 295 -14.30 7.40 22.31
N LEU A 296 -14.04 7.49 20.99
CA LEU A 296 -14.85 8.31 20.08
C LEU A 296 -16.29 7.83 19.98
N ALA A 297 -16.54 6.52 20.04
CA ALA A 297 -17.89 5.97 20.06
C ALA A 297 -18.61 6.24 21.38
N LYS A 298 -17.93 6.05 22.52
CA LYS A 298 -18.54 6.10 23.87
C LYS A 298 -18.63 7.51 24.47
N PHE A 299 -17.64 8.35 24.21
CA PHE A 299 -17.43 9.65 24.89
C PHE A 299 -17.40 10.83 23.91
N ARG A 300 -18.04 10.71 22.74
CA ARG A 300 -18.04 11.75 21.70
C ARG A 300 -18.34 13.16 22.21
N PRO A 301 -19.37 13.39 23.06
CA PRO A 301 -19.69 14.76 23.52
C PRO A 301 -18.58 15.40 24.35
N GLN A 302 -17.70 14.59 24.95
CA GLN A 302 -16.59 15.02 25.79
C GLN A 302 -15.25 15.05 25.06
N ILE A 303 -15.18 14.74 23.76
CA ILE A 303 -13.93 14.76 23.00
C ILE A 303 -13.89 16.01 22.13
N VAL A 304 -12.93 16.89 22.42
CA VAL A 304 -12.71 18.14 21.69
C VAL A 304 -11.91 17.89 20.42
N ALA A 305 -10.90 17.02 20.50
CA ALA A 305 -10.05 16.69 19.37
C ALA A 305 -9.47 15.26 19.49
N ALA A 306 -9.19 14.66 18.35
CA ALA A 306 -8.53 13.37 18.25
C ALA A 306 -7.43 13.43 17.18
N GLY A 307 -6.27 12.87 17.51
CA GLY A 307 -5.15 12.69 16.59
C GLY A 307 -4.62 11.25 16.64
N TRP A 308 -3.57 10.99 15.86
CA TRP A 308 -2.91 9.68 15.88
C TRP A 308 -2.26 9.38 17.24
N ASP A 309 -1.65 10.41 17.83
CA ASP A 309 -0.84 10.34 19.05
C ASP A 309 -1.56 10.80 20.33
N SER A 310 -2.82 11.26 20.25
CA SER A 310 -3.54 11.73 21.44
C SER A 310 -5.05 11.88 21.25
N LEU A 311 -5.77 11.88 22.38
CA LEU A 311 -7.15 12.36 22.52
C LEU A 311 -7.19 13.54 23.49
N ILE A 312 -8.07 14.52 23.21
CA ILE A 312 -8.28 15.68 24.08
C ILE A 312 -9.73 15.66 24.57
N PHE A 313 -9.89 15.57 25.89
CA PHE A 313 -11.19 15.50 26.56
C PHE A 313 -11.55 16.83 27.25
N ASP A 314 -12.84 17.17 27.21
CA ASP A 314 -13.48 18.15 28.08
C ASP A 314 -14.46 17.43 29.01
N THR A 315 -14.09 17.38 30.29
CA THR A 315 -14.91 16.77 31.35
C THR A 315 -15.45 17.81 32.33
N GLY A 316 -15.47 19.09 31.96
CA GLY A 316 -15.87 20.19 32.85
C GLY A 316 -14.86 20.50 33.97
N ARG A 317 -13.61 20.03 33.84
CA ARG A 317 -12.49 20.43 34.71
C ARG A 317 -11.90 21.76 34.23
N ASP A 318 -11.08 22.40 35.08
CA ASP A 318 -10.46 23.70 34.79
C ASP A 318 -9.61 23.71 33.49
N ALA A 319 -9.08 22.56 33.08
CA ALA A 319 -8.31 22.42 31.86
C ALA A 319 -8.72 21.18 31.05
N LEU A 320 -8.60 21.28 29.72
CA LEU A 320 -8.72 20.15 28.82
C LEU A 320 -7.68 19.07 29.15
N GLN A 321 -8.10 17.82 29.08
CA GLN A 321 -7.28 16.67 29.47
C GLN A 321 -6.76 15.97 28.22
N ARG A 322 -5.44 16.06 27.99
CA ARG A 322 -4.78 15.39 26.87
C ARG A 322 -4.30 14.01 27.31
N VAL A 323 -4.78 12.97 26.66
CA VAL A 323 -4.33 11.59 26.83
C VAL A 323 -3.36 11.25 25.68
N PRO A 324 -2.04 11.15 25.94
CA PRO A 324 -1.08 10.75 24.93
C PRO A 324 -1.19 9.25 24.61
N MET A 325 -0.93 8.90 23.36
CA MET A 325 -1.03 7.56 22.79
C MET A 325 0.22 7.24 21.96
N MET A 326 1.40 7.54 22.50
CA MET A 326 2.67 7.55 21.74
C MET A 326 3.19 6.17 21.32
N ASP A 327 2.67 5.10 21.92
CA ASP A 327 3.02 3.72 21.55
C ASP A 327 1.90 3.10 20.70
N PRO A 328 2.13 2.82 19.40
CA PRO A 328 1.13 2.22 18.51
C PRO A 328 0.59 0.86 18.99
N ALA A 329 1.38 0.11 19.77
CA ALA A 329 1.05 -1.21 20.29
C ALA A 329 0.37 -1.19 21.67
N ARG A 330 0.15 -0.03 22.28
CA ARG A 330 -0.62 0.12 23.53
C ARG A 330 -2.04 0.62 23.28
N GLY A 331 -2.90 0.54 24.29
CA GLY A 331 -4.31 0.93 24.15
C GLY A 331 -5.11 -0.03 23.25
N THR A 332 -4.64 -1.27 23.16
CA THR A 332 -5.34 -2.38 22.51
C THR A 332 -6.50 -2.86 23.37
N LYS A 333 -7.36 -3.72 22.83
CA LYS A 333 -8.44 -4.37 23.58
C LYS A 333 -7.92 -5.13 24.79
N GLU A 334 -6.80 -5.82 24.66
CA GLU A 334 -6.16 -6.52 25.78
C GLU A 334 -5.73 -5.54 26.90
N HIS A 335 -5.22 -4.36 26.54
CA HIS A 335 -4.77 -3.38 27.53
C HIS A 335 -5.91 -2.67 28.27
N VAL A 336 -6.96 -2.28 27.55
CA VAL A 336 -7.97 -1.32 28.05
C VAL A 336 -9.43 -1.72 27.81
N GLY A 337 -9.70 -2.90 27.24
CA GLY A 337 -11.05 -3.38 26.93
C GLY A 337 -11.94 -3.41 28.17
N ASP A 338 -11.53 -4.16 29.21
CA ASP A 338 -12.29 -4.29 30.46
C ASP A 338 -12.50 -2.94 31.17
N LEU A 339 -11.51 -2.04 31.08
CA LEU A 339 -11.62 -0.68 31.61
C LEU A 339 -12.69 0.10 30.85
N LEU A 340 -12.63 0.10 29.53
CA LEU A 340 -13.57 0.82 28.66
C LEU A 340 -14.98 0.24 28.70
N GLU A 341 -15.15 -1.05 29.02
CA GLU A 341 -16.46 -1.64 29.29
C GLU A 341 -17.04 -1.14 30.62
N ARG A 342 -16.22 -1.12 31.68
CA ARG A 342 -16.63 -0.73 33.04
C ARG A 342 -16.92 0.75 33.22
N VAL A 343 -16.09 1.64 32.68
CA VAL A 343 -16.23 3.10 32.89
C VAL A 343 -17.39 3.65 32.07
N THR A 344 -18.27 4.44 32.68
CA THR A 344 -19.46 5.00 32.05
C THR A 344 -19.28 6.44 31.59
N THR A 345 -18.29 7.15 32.15
CA THR A 345 -17.99 8.56 31.79
C THR A 345 -16.52 8.75 31.40
N ALA A 346 -16.25 9.79 30.61
CA ALA A 346 -14.88 10.20 30.30
C ALA A 346 -14.08 10.59 31.55
N ALA A 347 -14.74 11.16 32.57
CA ALA A 347 -14.09 11.50 33.84
C ALA A 347 -13.59 10.24 34.56
N GLU A 348 -14.42 9.18 34.65
CA GLU A 348 -14.02 7.90 35.24
C GLU A 348 -12.86 7.25 34.48
N LEU A 349 -12.87 7.34 33.15
CA LEU A 349 -11.75 6.88 32.33
C LEU A 349 -10.46 7.62 32.68
N LEU A 350 -10.51 8.96 32.71
CA LEU A 350 -9.34 9.79 33.00
C LEU A 350 -8.79 9.53 34.39
N ASP A 351 -9.66 9.41 35.39
CA ASP A 351 -9.24 9.09 36.77
C ASP A 351 -8.57 7.72 36.85
N ALA A 352 -9.03 6.74 36.06
CA ALA A 352 -8.45 5.40 36.05
C ALA A 352 -7.07 5.31 35.37
N ILE A 353 -6.76 6.21 34.40
CA ILE A 353 -5.49 6.18 33.65
C ILE A 353 -4.46 7.22 34.12
N THR A 354 -4.88 8.18 34.94
CA THR A 354 -4.00 9.21 35.51
C THR A 354 -3.71 9.00 37.00
N GLY A 355 -4.42 8.08 37.65
CA GLY A 355 -4.33 7.73 39.07
C GLY A 355 -3.01 7.10 39.49
#